data_AF-A0A1E7RBY6-F1
#
_entry.id   AF-A0A1E7RBY6-F1
#
_cell.length_a   1.000
_cell.length_b   1.000
_cell.length_c   1.000
_cell.angle_alpha   90.00
_cell.angle_beta   90.00
_cell.angle_gamma   90.00
#
_symmetry.space_group_name_H-M   'P 1'
#
loop_
_entity.id
_entity.type
_entity.pdbx_description
1 polymer ?
#
loop_
_entity_poly.entity_id
_entity_poly.type
_entity_poly.pdbx_seq_one_letter_code
_entity_poly.pdbx_strand_id
1 'polypeptide(L)'
;MLRKEGVQGVIDIGDNITTLVSPSSTMGDRAFALIDIVIGVDLKAGNNVSALKVDQKVIKKNFNQAPKFQGASSTTLNRLNDVLSTSISATNGKSSVLNYIQDGSRLSDFKLLTVGGQLSHDSDHFKMSVLGDGTRVILRPSTTGPKTIEIQKATGQKVMEIRYEK
;
A
#
# COMPACT_ATOMS: atom_id res chain seq x y z
N MET A 1 -34.78 -2.25 22.32
CA MET A 1 -33.63 -2.97 21.71
C MET A 1 -32.55 -1.94 21.41
N LEU A 2 -31.45 -1.95 22.16
CA LEU A 2 -30.29 -1.08 21.91
C LEU A 2 -29.65 -1.49 20.58
N ARG A 3 -29.50 -0.55 19.65
CA ARG A 3 -28.94 -0.80 18.32
C ARG A 3 -27.49 -1.31 18.46
N LYS A 4 -27.17 -2.36 17.71
CA LYS A 4 -25.89 -3.09 17.70
C LYS A 4 -24.69 -2.27 17.18
N GLU A 5 -24.89 -1.00 16.84
CA GLU A 5 -23.88 -0.12 16.24
C GLU A 5 -22.80 0.33 17.24
N GLY A 6 -23.08 0.30 18.55
CA GLY A 6 -22.11 0.72 19.58
C GLY A 6 -21.05 -0.31 19.95
N VAL A 7 -21.28 -1.60 19.68
CA VAL A 7 -20.38 -2.69 20.13
C VAL A 7 -19.26 -2.93 19.12
N GLN A 8 -19.55 -2.82 17.81
CA GLN A 8 -18.55 -3.01 16.75
C GLN A 8 -17.41 -1.98 16.85
N GLY A 9 -17.73 -0.70 17.11
CA GLY A 9 -16.73 0.37 17.24
C GLY A 9 -15.94 0.39 18.56
N VAL A 10 -16.24 -0.49 19.53
CA VAL A 10 -15.41 -0.69 20.72
C VAL A 10 -14.41 -1.82 20.48
N ILE A 11 -14.81 -2.85 19.73
CA ILE A 11 -13.95 -4.00 19.37
C ILE A 11 -12.79 -3.53 18.49
N ASP A 12 -13.04 -2.66 17.50
CA ASP A 12 -11.98 -2.13 16.62
C ASP A 12 -10.96 -1.22 17.36
N ILE A 13 -11.36 -0.55 18.45
CA ILE A 13 -10.43 0.25 19.28
C ILE A 13 -9.54 -0.69 20.11
N GLY A 14 -10.08 -1.81 20.61
CA GLY A 14 -9.32 -2.81 21.35
C GLY A 14 -8.21 -3.44 20.52
N ASP A 15 -8.48 -3.77 19.26
CA ASP A 15 -7.50 -4.33 18.32
C ASP A 15 -6.42 -3.31 17.93
N ASN A 16 -6.79 -2.03 17.79
CA ASN A 16 -5.83 -0.95 17.55
C ASN A 16 -4.95 -0.68 18.77
N ILE A 17 -5.50 -0.64 19.99
CA ILE A 17 -4.71 -0.51 21.23
C ILE A 17 -3.76 -1.71 21.37
N THR A 18 -4.22 -2.92 21.03
CA THR A 18 -3.40 -4.13 21.06
C THR A 18 -2.26 -4.07 20.05
N THR A 19 -2.53 -3.59 18.84
CA THR A 19 -1.52 -3.33 17.80
C THR A 19 -0.50 -2.28 18.24
N LEU A 20 -0.92 -1.28 19.03
CA LEU A 20 -0.05 -0.24 19.58
C LEU A 20 0.97 -0.75 20.60
N VAL A 21 0.53 -1.65 21.48
CA VAL A 21 1.36 -2.17 22.58
C VAL A 21 2.05 -3.49 22.24
N SER A 22 1.68 -4.13 21.14
CA SER A 22 2.25 -5.40 20.73
C SER A 22 3.71 -5.25 20.27
N PRO A 23 4.65 -6.03 20.83
CA PRO A 23 6.06 -6.01 20.42
C PRO A 23 6.29 -6.58 19.01
N SER A 24 5.33 -7.34 18.46
CA SER A 24 5.40 -7.87 17.10
C SER A 24 4.88 -6.90 16.03
N SER A 25 4.18 -5.84 16.43
CA SER A 25 3.62 -4.86 15.51
C SER A 25 4.69 -3.90 15.00
N THR A 26 4.68 -3.65 13.69
CA THR A 26 5.65 -2.77 13.05
C THR A 26 5.38 -1.30 13.39
N MET A 27 6.35 -0.42 13.12
CA MET A 27 6.13 1.03 13.30
C MET A 27 4.99 1.56 12.42
N GLY A 28 4.73 0.93 11.26
CA GLY A 28 3.60 1.25 10.39
C GLY A 28 2.27 0.83 11.02
N ASP A 29 2.18 -0.39 11.52
CA ASP A 29 0.96 -0.91 12.16
C ASP A 29 0.57 -0.07 13.38
N ARG A 30 1.56 0.32 14.20
CA ARG A 30 1.36 1.19 15.35
C ARG A 30 0.91 2.60 14.95
N ALA A 31 1.41 3.13 13.84
CA ALA A 31 0.99 4.42 13.33
C ALA A 31 -0.46 4.39 12.80
N PHE A 32 -0.86 3.33 12.09
CA PHE A 32 -2.25 3.17 11.64
C PHE A 32 -3.21 2.97 12.81
N ALA A 33 -2.82 2.18 13.81
CA ALA A 33 -3.60 2.00 15.02
C ALA A 33 -3.80 3.31 15.81
N LEU A 34 -2.77 4.17 15.87
CA LEU A 34 -2.92 5.51 16.48
C LEU A 34 -3.92 6.38 15.72
N ILE A 35 -3.85 6.38 14.39
CA ILE A 35 -4.76 7.15 13.54
C ILE A 35 -6.20 6.68 13.75
N ASP A 36 -6.42 5.37 13.73
CA ASP A 36 -7.75 4.80 13.89
C ASP A 36 -8.32 5.04 15.30
N ILE A 37 -7.47 5.07 16.33
CA ILE A 37 -7.90 5.48 17.68
C ILE A 37 -8.28 6.96 17.72
N VAL A 38 -7.45 7.85 17.18
CA VAL A 38 -7.72 9.29 17.18
C VAL A 38 -9.04 9.58 16.46
N ILE A 39 -9.26 8.96 15.29
CA ILE A 39 -10.50 9.11 14.53
C ILE A 39 -11.67 8.44 15.25
N GLY A 40 -11.50 7.23 15.78
CA GLY A 40 -12.54 6.50 16.50
C GLY A 40 -13.03 7.23 17.75
N VAL A 41 -12.14 7.93 18.45
CA VAL A 41 -12.49 8.84 19.56
C VAL A 41 -13.28 10.04 19.05
N ASP A 42 -12.85 10.65 17.95
CA ASP A 42 -13.49 11.86 17.41
C ASP A 42 -14.87 11.58 16.75
N LEU A 43 -15.04 10.40 16.15
CA LEU A 43 -16.34 9.89 15.68
C LEU A 43 -17.32 9.65 16.82
N LYS A 44 -16.84 9.17 17.98
CA LYS A 44 -17.65 9.05 19.20
C LYS A 44 -17.96 10.41 19.82
N ALA A 45 -17.09 11.40 19.64
CA ALA A 45 -17.29 12.77 20.08
C ALA A 45 -18.24 13.58 19.16
N GLY A 46 -18.67 13.02 18.02
CA GLY A 46 -19.71 13.61 17.16
C GLY A 46 -19.20 14.58 16.10
N ASN A 47 -17.89 14.63 15.83
CA ASN A 47 -17.32 15.50 14.81
C ASN A 47 -17.48 14.94 13.38
N ASN A 48 -17.45 15.85 12.38
CA ASN A 48 -17.76 15.58 10.97
C ASN A 48 -16.92 14.44 10.36
N VAL A 49 -17.51 13.25 10.28
CA VAL A 49 -16.98 11.99 9.71
C VAL A 49 -16.27 12.18 8.35
N SER A 50 -16.78 13.08 7.51
CA SER A 50 -16.26 13.32 6.16
C SER A 50 -14.89 13.98 6.14
N ALA A 51 -14.61 14.90 7.07
CA ALA A 51 -13.30 15.56 7.17
C ALA A 51 -12.24 14.58 7.68
N LEU A 52 -12.60 13.78 8.70
CA LEU A 52 -11.71 12.80 9.32
C LEU A 52 -11.31 11.67 8.36
N LYS A 53 -12.19 11.26 7.43
CA LYS A 53 -11.85 10.29 6.37
C LYS A 53 -10.88 10.87 5.33
N VAL A 54 -11.03 12.15 4.98
CA VAL A 54 -10.08 12.84 4.09
C VAL A 54 -8.71 12.94 4.76
N ASP A 55 -8.69 13.31 6.04
CA ASP A 55 -7.46 13.39 6.83
C ASP A 55 -6.81 12.01 7.00
N GLN A 56 -7.59 10.94 7.21
CA GLN A 56 -7.06 9.58 7.20
C GLN A 56 -6.35 9.27 5.88
N LYS A 57 -6.99 9.57 4.73
CA LYS A 57 -6.38 9.33 3.41
C LYS A 57 -5.10 10.15 3.21
N VAL A 58 -5.07 11.40 3.66
CA VAL A 58 -3.89 12.27 3.62
C VAL A 58 -2.78 11.78 4.54
N ILE A 59 -3.11 11.32 5.75
CA ILE A 59 -2.14 10.81 6.71
C ILE A 59 -1.58 9.46 6.24
N LYS A 60 -2.42 8.52 5.77
CA LYS A 60 -1.98 7.23 5.19
C LYS A 60 -1.03 7.43 4.00
N LYS A 61 -1.27 8.44 3.15
CA LYS A 61 -0.38 8.86 2.06
C LYS A 61 1.02 9.26 2.56
N ASN A 62 1.14 9.81 3.77
CA ASN A 62 2.43 10.24 4.33
C ASN A 62 3.24 9.07 4.94
N PHE A 63 2.59 7.96 5.30
CA PHE A 63 3.26 6.77 5.88
C PHE A 63 3.78 5.80 4.82
N ASN A 64 3.11 5.68 3.66
CA ASN A 64 3.53 4.80 2.57
C ASN A 64 4.27 5.58 1.49
N GLN A 65 5.54 5.89 1.74
CA GLN A 65 6.41 6.44 0.70
C GLN A 65 6.99 5.31 -0.16
N ALA A 66 7.10 5.56 -1.46
CA ALA A 66 7.83 4.67 -2.34
C ALA A 66 9.30 4.53 -1.86
N PRO A 67 9.88 3.32 -1.90
CA PRO A 67 11.30 3.13 -1.66
C PRO A 67 12.06 3.99 -2.66
N LYS A 68 12.92 4.86 -2.13
CA LYS A 68 13.97 5.47 -2.95
C LYS A 68 14.98 4.37 -3.24
N PHE A 69 15.12 4.00 -4.50
CA PHE A 69 16.15 3.07 -4.96
C PHE A 69 17.01 3.70 -6.03
N GLN A 70 18.27 3.32 -6.05
CA GLN A 70 19.24 3.85 -7.00
C GLN A 70 18.79 3.59 -8.45
N GLY A 71 18.82 4.64 -9.26
CA GLY A 71 18.42 4.61 -10.67
C GLY A 71 16.95 4.96 -10.93
N ALA A 72 16.10 5.08 -9.92
CA ALA A 72 14.72 5.53 -10.12
C ALA A 72 14.66 7.02 -10.46
N SER A 73 13.96 7.37 -11.55
CA SER A 73 13.63 8.75 -11.86
C SER A 73 12.57 9.31 -10.92
N SER A 74 12.50 10.64 -10.79
CA SER A 74 11.44 11.32 -10.04
C SER A 74 10.04 10.97 -10.55
N THR A 75 9.89 10.79 -11.87
CA THR A 75 8.62 10.39 -12.49
C THR A 75 8.19 9.00 -12.03
N THR A 76 9.11 8.03 -12.02
CA THR A 76 8.84 6.67 -11.52
C THR A 76 8.46 6.68 -10.05
N LEU A 77 9.21 7.43 -9.22
CA LEU A 77 8.91 7.55 -7.80
C LEU A 77 7.55 8.21 -7.53
N ASN A 78 7.18 9.24 -8.30
CA ASN A 78 5.88 9.89 -8.16
C ASN A 78 4.73 8.94 -8.48
N ARG A 79 4.82 8.16 -9.57
CA ARG A 79 3.80 7.16 -9.90
C ARG A 79 3.69 6.06 -8.84
N LEU A 80 4.82 5.64 -8.28
CA LEU A 80 4.81 4.70 -7.16
C LEU A 80 4.14 5.33 -5.93
N ASN A 81 4.42 6.60 -5.61
CA ASN A 81 3.74 7.28 -4.51
C ASN A 81 2.22 7.39 -4.76
N ASP A 82 1.80 7.64 -6.00
CA ASP A 82 0.37 7.69 -6.35
C ASP A 82 -0.30 6.34 -6.13
N VAL A 83 0.29 5.25 -6.62
CA VAL A 83 -0.20 3.88 -6.40
C VAL A 83 -0.20 3.53 -4.92
N LEU A 84 0.88 3.80 -4.19
CA LEU A 84 1.04 3.41 -2.80
C LEU A 84 0.24 4.27 -1.82
N SER A 85 -0.34 5.39 -2.27
CA SER A 85 -1.09 6.32 -1.42
C SER A 85 -2.29 5.67 -0.71
N THR A 86 -2.82 4.58 -1.27
CA THR A 86 -3.93 3.79 -0.70
C THR A 86 -3.51 2.43 -0.18
N SER A 87 -2.23 2.08 -0.31
CA SER A 87 -1.71 0.77 0.09
C SER A 87 -1.50 0.66 1.59
N ILE A 88 -1.18 -0.54 2.07
CA ILE A 88 -0.74 -0.83 3.44
C ILE A 88 0.63 -1.49 3.34
N SER A 89 1.65 -0.96 4.02
CA SER A 89 2.94 -1.63 4.10
C SER A 89 2.81 -2.94 4.88
N ALA A 90 3.21 -4.05 4.27
CA ALA A 90 3.34 -5.37 4.87
C ALA A 90 4.82 -5.80 4.99
N THR A 91 5.72 -4.82 5.04
CA THR A 91 7.16 -5.07 5.15
C THR A 91 7.52 -5.44 6.58
N ASN A 92 7.88 -6.69 6.82
CA ASN A 92 8.32 -7.15 8.14
C ASN A 92 9.84 -6.96 8.31
N GLY A 93 10.24 -6.26 9.38
CA GLY A 93 11.64 -6.09 9.77
C GLY A 93 12.51 -5.32 8.77
N LYS A 94 13.83 -5.53 8.82
CA LYS A 94 14.81 -4.94 7.88
C LYS A 94 14.84 -5.76 6.58
N SER A 95 13.83 -5.61 5.74
CA SER A 95 13.80 -6.24 4.41
C SER A 95 14.40 -5.33 3.34
N SER A 96 15.19 -5.90 2.42
CA SER A 96 15.67 -5.22 1.21
C SER A 96 14.60 -5.10 0.11
N VAL A 97 13.48 -5.82 0.27
CA VAL A 97 12.30 -5.78 -0.59
C VAL A 97 11.11 -5.29 0.23
N LEU A 98 10.55 -4.16 -0.16
CA LEU A 98 9.34 -3.64 0.49
C LEU A 98 8.12 -4.38 -0.03
N ASN A 99 7.21 -4.76 0.87
CA ASN A 99 5.97 -5.42 0.54
C ASN A 99 4.81 -4.49 0.90
N TYR A 100 3.84 -4.38 0.00
CA TYR A 100 2.63 -3.59 0.18
C TYR A 100 1.41 -4.44 -0.18
N ILE A 101 0.30 -4.17 0.50
CA ILE A 101 -1.03 -4.70 0.21
C ILE A 101 -1.85 -3.57 -0.38
N GLN A 102 -2.56 -3.82 -1.47
CA GLN A 102 -3.37 -2.84 -2.19
C GLN A 102 -4.78 -3.39 -2.40
N ASP A 103 -5.76 -2.56 -2.04
CA ASP A 103 -7.17 -2.76 -2.34
C ASP A 103 -7.53 -1.91 -3.58
N GLY A 104 -7.34 -2.48 -4.77
CA GLY A 104 -7.46 -1.72 -6.02
C GLY A 104 -7.31 -2.55 -7.28
N SER A 105 -7.43 -1.89 -8.43
CA SER A 105 -7.29 -2.54 -9.73
C SER A 105 -5.82 -2.69 -10.11
N ARG A 106 -5.29 -3.91 -9.96
CA ARG A 106 -3.94 -4.27 -10.40
C ARG A 106 -3.65 -3.88 -11.86
N LEU A 107 -4.61 -4.06 -12.76
CA LEU A 107 -4.39 -3.73 -14.17
C LEU A 107 -4.32 -2.21 -14.39
N SER A 108 -5.10 -1.44 -13.62
CA SER A 108 -5.06 0.02 -13.68
C SER A 108 -3.75 0.56 -13.14
N ASP A 109 -3.29 0.04 -11.99
CA ASP A 109 -2.02 0.43 -11.39
C ASP A 109 -0.84 0.05 -12.29
N PHE A 110 -0.87 -1.12 -12.93
CA PHE A 110 0.15 -1.48 -13.91
C PHE A 110 0.19 -0.50 -15.09
N LYS A 111 -0.97 -0.14 -15.66
CA LYS A 111 -1.04 0.86 -16.74
C LYS A 111 -0.46 2.21 -16.30
N LEU A 112 -0.77 2.65 -15.09
CA LEU A 112 -0.23 3.90 -14.53
C LEU A 112 1.30 3.84 -14.34
N LEU A 113 1.80 2.76 -13.76
CA LEU A 113 3.23 2.58 -13.50
C LEU A 113 4.06 2.45 -14.78
N THR A 114 3.45 2.01 -15.88
CA THR A 114 4.14 1.72 -17.15
C THR A 114 4.03 2.81 -18.21
N VAL A 115 3.42 3.96 -17.90
CA VAL A 115 3.28 5.09 -18.85
C VAL A 115 4.65 5.52 -19.40
N GLY A 116 4.81 5.50 -20.72
CA GLY A 116 6.06 5.85 -21.39
C GLY A 116 7.17 4.80 -21.26
N GLY A 117 6.87 3.63 -20.71
CA GLY A 117 7.75 2.48 -20.73
C GLY A 117 7.60 1.66 -22.02
N GLN A 118 8.65 0.91 -22.35
CA GLN A 118 8.62 -0.08 -23.42
C GLN A 118 8.13 -1.41 -22.86
N LEU A 119 7.04 -1.94 -23.42
CA LEU A 119 6.58 -3.29 -23.10
C LEU A 119 7.57 -4.30 -23.69
N SER A 120 8.31 -4.98 -22.83
CA SER A 120 9.35 -5.95 -23.20
C SER A 120 8.82 -7.38 -23.23
N HIS A 121 7.69 -7.64 -22.55
CA HIS A 121 6.97 -8.91 -22.62
C HIS A 121 5.48 -8.66 -22.39
N ASP A 122 4.64 -9.36 -23.17
CA ASP A 122 3.20 -9.33 -23.05
C ASP A 122 2.60 -10.72 -23.27
N SER A 123 2.18 -11.37 -22.20
CA SER A 123 1.41 -12.61 -22.24
C SER A 123 0.31 -12.60 -21.17
N ASP A 124 -0.60 -13.57 -21.28
CA ASP A 124 -1.71 -13.76 -20.33
C ASP A 124 -1.25 -14.11 -18.91
N HIS A 125 0.01 -14.53 -18.75
CA HIS A 125 0.60 -14.95 -17.48
C HIS A 125 1.77 -14.08 -17.04
N PHE A 126 2.13 -13.08 -17.83
CA PHE A 126 3.31 -12.27 -17.54
C PHE A 126 3.31 -11.01 -18.42
N LYS A 127 3.34 -9.84 -17.79
CA LYS A 127 3.59 -8.58 -18.50
C LYS A 127 4.78 -7.87 -17.86
N MET A 128 5.67 -7.34 -18.68
CA MET A 128 6.82 -6.59 -18.21
C MET A 128 7.04 -5.35 -19.07
N SER A 129 7.13 -4.20 -18.40
CA SER A 129 7.53 -2.94 -19.02
C SER A 129 8.85 -2.47 -18.42
N VAL A 130 9.72 -1.93 -19.27
CA VAL A 130 10.97 -1.27 -18.88
C VAL A 130 10.78 0.24 -19.08
N LEU A 131 11.00 1.01 -18.03
CA LEU A 131 10.88 2.48 -18.06
C LEU A 131 12.16 3.11 -18.62
N GLY A 132 12.10 4.40 -18.98
CA GLY A 132 13.27 5.13 -19.51
C GLY A 132 14.46 5.23 -18.55
N ASP A 133 14.23 5.04 -17.25
CA ASP A 133 15.27 4.97 -16.21
C ASP A 133 15.78 3.53 -15.95
N GLY A 134 15.31 2.56 -16.74
CA GLY A 134 15.65 1.14 -16.63
C GLY A 134 14.86 0.38 -15.57
N THR A 135 14.00 1.05 -14.77
CA THR A 135 13.12 0.37 -13.81
C THR A 135 12.22 -0.61 -14.55
N ARG A 136 12.06 -1.82 -13.99
CA ARG A 136 11.19 -2.85 -14.56
C ARG A 136 9.95 -2.97 -13.70
N VAL A 137 8.80 -2.89 -14.35
CA VAL A 137 7.48 -3.11 -13.74
C VAL A 137 6.94 -4.42 -14.29
N ILE A 138 6.73 -5.39 -13.41
CA ILE A 138 6.33 -6.74 -13.77
C ILE A 138 4.97 -7.03 -13.16
N LEU A 139 3.98 -7.35 -14.00
CA LEU A 139 2.69 -7.84 -13.57
C LEU A 139 2.67 -9.35 -13.72
N ARG A 140 2.46 -10.05 -12.59
CA ARG A 140 2.31 -11.51 -12.55
C ARG A 140 0.85 -11.86 -12.24
N PRO A 141 0.05 -12.26 -13.24
CA PRO A 141 -1.26 -12.87 -13.08
C PRO A 141 -1.10 -14.27 -12.48
N SER A 142 -1.01 -14.35 -11.15
CA SER A 142 -1.11 -15.65 -10.49
C SER A 142 -2.53 -16.21 -10.61
N THR A 143 -2.67 -17.47 -11.01
CA THR A 143 -3.94 -18.23 -11.02
C THR A 143 -4.18 -18.96 -9.70
N THR A 144 -3.12 -19.22 -8.91
CA THR A 144 -3.16 -20.01 -7.66
C THR A 144 -2.50 -19.33 -6.46
N GLY A 145 -1.85 -18.18 -6.64
CA GLY A 145 -1.13 -17.41 -5.62
C GLY A 145 -1.48 -15.92 -5.61
N PRO A 146 -0.76 -15.10 -4.81
CA PRO A 146 -1.06 -13.69 -4.67
C PRO A 146 -0.86 -12.94 -5.99
N LYS A 147 -1.84 -12.10 -6.32
CA LYS A 147 -1.82 -11.25 -7.51
C LYS A 147 -0.86 -10.08 -7.26
N THR A 148 0.23 -9.97 -8.02
CA THR A 148 1.26 -8.95 -7.71
C THR A 148 1.64 -8.06 -8.88
N ILE A 149 2.11 -6.87 -8.51
CA ILE A 149 3.04 -6.06 -9.30
C ILE A 149 4.39 -6.07 -8.57
N GLU A 150 5.45 -6.33 -9.30
CA GLU A 150 6.82 -6.33 -8.82
C GLU A 150 7.59 -5.18 -9.47
N ILE A 151 8.37 -4.47 -8.66
CA ILE A 151 9.27 -3.41 -9.12
C ILE A 151 10.71 -3.86 -8.94
N GLN A 152 11.48 -3.74 -10.02
CA GLN A 152 12.91 -4.05 -10.02
C GLN A 152 13.74 -2.86 -10.51
N LYS A 153 14.98 -2.78 -10.04
CA LYS A 153 16.01 -1.90 -10.61
C LYS A 153 16.36 -2.32 -12.04
N ALA A 154 17.10 -1.47 -12.76
CA ALA A 154 17.69 -1.80 -14.05
C ALA A 154 18.53 -3.10 -14.03
N THR A 155 19.17 -3.40 -12.89
CA THR A 155 19.95 -4.62 -12.66
C THR A 155 19.11 -5.89 -12.52
N GLY A 156 17.77 -5.78 -12.49
CA GLY A 156 16.86 -6.89 -12.23
C GLY A 156 16.67 -7.21 -10.75
N GLN A 157 17.33 -6.48 -9.85
CA GLN A 157 17.12 -6.64 -8.41
C GLN A 157 15.72 -6.14 -8.01
N LYS A 158 14.92 -7.02 -7.42
CA LYS A 158 13.63 -6.69 -6.81
C LYS A 158 13.81 -5.72 -5.64
N VAL A 159 12.99 -4.69 -5.60
CA VAL A 159 12.96 -3.67 -4.53
C VAL A 159 11.59 -3.54 -3.89
N MET A 160 10.54 -3.93 -4.61
CA MET A 160 9.17 -3.84 -4.10
C MET A 160 8.29 -4.94 -4.67
N GLU A 161 7.35 -5.39 -3.86
CA GLU A 161 6.17 -6.16 -4.25
C GLU A 161 4.89 -5.47 -3.76
N ILE A 162 3.95 -5.26 -4.67
CA ILE A 162 2.60 -4.81 -4.36
C ILE A 162 1.66 -6.00 -4.58
N ARG A 163 1.02 -6.46 -3.50
CA ARG A 163 0.07 -7.56 -3.46
C ARG A 163 -1.34 -7.00 -3.53
N TYR A 164 -2.15 -7.56 -4.40
CA TYR A 164 -3.54 -7.18 -4.57
C TYR A 164 -4.42 -8.25 -3.94
N GLU A 165 -5.14 -7.86 -2.90
CA GLU A 165 -6.18 -8.69 -2.30
C GLU A 165 -7.44 -8.64 -3.19
N LYS A 166 -8.25 -9.70 -3.12
CA LYS A 166 -9.40 -9.90 -4.02
C LYS A 166 -10.62 -9.11 -3.57
#